data_AF-A0A968A0K4-F1
#
_entry.id   AF-A0A968A0K4-F1
#
_cell.length_a   1.000
_cell.length_b   1.000
_cell.length_c   1.000
_cell.angle_alpha   90.00
_cell.angle_beta   90.00
_cell.angle_gamma   90.00
#
_symmetry.space_group_name_H-M   'P 1'
#
loop_
_entity.id
_entity.type
_entity.pdbx_description
1 polymer ?
#
loop_
_entity_poly.entity_id
_entity_poly.type
_entity_poly.pdbx_seq_one_letter_code
_entity_poly.pdbx_strand_id
1 'polypeptide(L)'
;LCKILDTKLPDSEFVPHEQLITFVKDRPGHDRRYAIDIGKINQELGWFPRQDLQSGLELTVQWYIDNPDWVVAIRKQTEYQKWLLDNYQKRGGDE
;
A
#
# COMPACT_ATOMS: atom_id res chain seq x y z
N LEU A 1 -3.75 3.06 7.61
CA LEU A 1 -3.23 3.86 6.47
C LEU A 1 -3.85 5.26 6.43
N CYS A 2 -5.16 5.42 6.20
CA CYS A 2 -5.81 6.75 6.12
C CYS A 2 -5.49 7.63 7.33
N LYS A 3 -5.69 7.12 8.55
CA LYS A 3 -5.33 7.84 9.79
C LYS A 3 -3.85 8.22 9.90
N ILE A 4 -2.95 7.40 9.36
CA ILE A 4 -1.50 7.72 9.32
C ILE A 4 -1.28 8.90 8.38
N LEU A 5 -1.91 8.90 7.20
CA LEU A 5 -1.83 10.02 6.26
C LEU A 5 -2.47 11.29 6.82
N ASP A 6 -3.64 11.20 7.45
CA ASP A 6 -4.29 12.34 8.10
C ASP A 6 -3.40 12.97 9.19
N THR A 7 -2.64 12.13 9.92
CA THR A 7 -1.70 12.61 10.96
C THR A 7 -0.43 13.21 10.34
N LYS A 8 0.11 12.60 9.28
CA LYS A 8 1.38 12.99 8.66
C LYS A 8 1.25 14.17 7.69
N LEU A 9 0.08 14.32 7.06
CA LEU A 9 -0.24 15.34 6.07
C LEU A 9 -1.56 16.03 6.46
N PRO A 10 -1.62 16.74 7.61
CA PRO A 10 -2.86 17.32 8.12
C PRO A 10 -3.42 18.43 7.21
N ASP A 11 -2.57 19.10 6.43
CA ASP A 11 -2.95 20.17 5.51
C ASP A 11 -3.33 19.66 4.10
N SER A 12 -3.35 18.35 3.90
CA SER A 12 -3.78 17.75 2.63
C SER A 12 -5.27 18.06 2.37
N GLU A 13 -5.59 18.48 1.15
CA GLU A 13 -6.98 18.68 0.70
C GLU A 13 -7.83 17.40 0.79
N PHE A 14 -7.18 16.26 0.92
CA PHE A 14 -7.82 14.95 0.97
C PHE A 14 -8.17 14.47 2.37
N VAL A 15 -7.90 15.23 3.44
CA VAL A 15 -8.33 14.86 4.79
C VAL A 15 -9.87 14.95 4.90
N PRO A 16 -10.58 13.90 5.38
CA PRO A 16 -10.06 12.60 5.79
C PRO A 16 -9.75 11.70 4.58
N HIS A 17 -8.54 11.14 4.52
CA HIS A 17 -8.08 10.36 3.35
C HIS A 17 -8.93 9.11 3.07
N GLU A 18 -9.75 8.68 4.04
CA GLU A 18 -10.74 7.60 3.87
C GLU A 18 -11.77 7.90 2.77
N GLN A 19 -12.05 9.17 2.47
CA GLN A 19 -12.96 9.56 1.38
C GLN A 19 -12.45 9.17 -0.02
N LEU A 20 -11.16 8.86 -0.15
CA LEU A 20 -10.55 8.42 -1.41
C LEU A 20 -10.74 6.92 -1.68
N ILE A 21 -11.34 6.16 -0.75
CA ILE A 21 -11.58 4.73 -0.94
C ILE A 21 -12.65 4.53 -2.03
N THR A 22 -12.29 3.81 -3.09
CA THR A 22 -13.22 3.39 -4.14
C THR A 22 -13.18 1.87 -4.27
N PHE A 23 -14.33 1.22 -4.18
CA PHE A 23 -14.45 -0.21 -4.44
C PHE A 23 -14.47 -0.47 -5.94
N VAL A 24 -13.73 -1.49 -6.37
CA VAL A 24 -13.62 -1.90 -7.77
C VAL A 24 -13.94 -3.38 -7.90
N LYS A 25 -14.12 -3.84 -9.14
CA LYS A 25 -14.32 -5.27 -9.41
C LYS A 25 -13.19 -6.11 -8.80
N ASP A 26 -13.58 -7.16 -8.08
CA ASP A 26 -12.65 -8.05 -7.39
C ASP A 26 -11.72 -8.79 -8.37
N ARG A 27 -10.55 -9.22 -7.87
CA ARG A 27 -9.55 -9.97 -8.64
C ARG A 27 -10.10 -11.36 -8.98
N PRO A 28 -10.06 -11.80 -10.24
CA PRO A 28 -10.35 -13.20 -10.58
C PRO A 28 -9.46 -14.15 -9.77
N GLY A 29 -10.05 -15.13 -9.08
CA GLY A 29 -9.30 -16.05 -8.21
C GLY A 29 -8.70 -15.36 -6.97
N HIS A 30 -9.43 -14.48 -6.30
CA HIS A 30 -8.95 -13.84 -5.08
C HIS A 30 -8.86 -14.84 -3.92
N ASP A 31 -7.65 -15.38 -3.68
CA ASP A 31 -7.30 -16.07 -2.44
C ASP A 31 -7.53 -15.15 -1.23
N ARG A 32 -8.48 -15.51 -0.38
CA ARG A 32 -8.98 -14.61 0.68
C ARG A 32 -8.09 -14.56 1.92
N ARG A 33 -7.22 -15.54 2.12
CA ARG A 33 -6.41 -15.65 3.34
C ARG A 33 -5.08 -16.31 3.04
N TYR A 34 -4.01 -15.56 3.30
CA TYR A 34 -2.68 -16.11 3.51
C TYR A 34 -2.32 -15.98 4.97
N ALA A 35 -1.70 -17.02 5.53
CA ALA A 35 -1.14 -17.01 6.87
C ALA A 35 0.11 -17.87 6.87
N ILE A 36 1.16 -17.39 7.53
CA ILE A 36 2.44 -18.09 7.64
C ILE A 36 2.67 -18.37 9.13
N ASP A 37 3.04 -19.61 9.44
CA ASP A 37 3.59 -19.98 10.73
C ASP A 37 5.12 -19.80 10.70
N ILE A 38 5.63 -18.92 11.56
CA ILE A 38 7.06 -18.62 11.70
C ILE A 38 7.72 -19.39 12.85
N GLY A 39 7.03 -20.36 13.46
CA GLY A 39 7.52 -21.10 14.62
C GLY A 39 8.83 -21.85 14.35
N LYS A 40 9.01 -22.43 13.16
CA LYS A 40 10.23 -23.15 12.81
C LYS A 40 11.47 -22.25 12.81
N ILE A 41 11.42 -21.14 12.07
CA ILE A 41 12.55 -20.20 11.97
C ILE A 41 12.83 -19.54 13.32
N ASN A 42 11.78 -19.36 14.13
CA ASN A 42 11.92 -18.86 15.47
C ASN A 42 12.69 -19.82 16.39
N GLN A 43 12.31 -21.10 16.40
CA GLN A 43 12.91 -22.10 17.27
C GLN A 43 14.32 -22.50 16.83
N GLU A 44 14.54 -22.66 15.53
CA GLU A 44 15.81 -23.17 15.01
C GLU A 44 16.87 -22.07 14.89
N LEU A 45 16.47 -20.84 14.58
CA LEU A 45 17.41 -19.73 14.30
C LEU A 45 17.27 -18.55 15.27
N GLY A 46 16.32 -18.59 16.21
CA GLY A 46 16.07 -17.48 17.14
C GLY A 46 15.54 -16.21 16.45
N TRP A 47 15.06 -16.31 15.21
CA TRP A 47 14.62 -15.16 14.44
C TRP A 47 13.25 -14.67 14.88
N PHE A 48 13.11 -13.34 15.02
CA PHE A 48 11.85 -12.66 15.26
C PHE A 48 11.75 -11.41 14.36
N PRO A 49 10.54 -11.01 13.94
CA PRO A 49 10.35 -9.74 13.26
C PRO A 49 10.72 -8.58 14.19
N ARG A 50 11.43 -7.58 13.65
CA ARG A 50 11.82 -6.37 14.39
C ARG A 50 10.77 -5.26 14.36
N GLN A 51 9.76 -5.39 13.50
CA GLN A 51 8.71 -4.41 13.29
C GLN A 51 7.36 -5.10 13.40
N ASP A 52 6.40 -4.44 14.02
CA ASP A 52 4.99 -4.81 13.89
C ASP A 52 4.37 -4.13 12.67
N LEU A 53 3.11 -4.46 12.38
CA LEU A 53 2.42 -3.92 11.21
C LEU A 53 2.24 -2.39 11.29
N GLN A 54 1.96 -1.85 12.46
CA GLN A 54 1.65 -0.43 12.62
C GLN A 54 2.91 0.42 12.46
N SER A 55 3.95 0.11 13.23
CA SER A 55 5.26 0.78 13.15
C SER A 55 5.87 0.66 11.76
N GLY A 56 5.80 -0.51 11.14
CA GLY A 56 6.26 -0.72 9.77
C GLY A 56 5.51 0.14 8.75
N LEU A 57 4.18 0.25 8.86
CA LEU A 57 3.38 1.09 7.97
C LEU A 57 3.65 2.58 8.17
N GLU A 58 3.85 3.05 9.40
CA GLU A 58 4.18 4.45 9.69
C GLU A 58 5.54 4.84 9.08
N LEU A 59 6.57 3.99 9.25
CA LEU A 59 7.87 4.18 8.63
C LEU A 59 7.79 4.14 7.10
N THR A 60 6.98 3.23 6.55
CA THR A 60 6.77 3.15 5.10
C THR A 60 6.14 4.43 4.56
N VAL A 61 5.05 4.91 5.16
CA VAL A 61 4.39 6.16 4.73
C VAL A 61 5.35 7.34 4.80
N GLN A 62 6.09 7.46 5.91
CA GLN A 62 7.10 8.53 6.07
C GLN A 62 8.16 8.46 4.96
N TRP A 63 8.66 7.26 4.64
CA TRP A 63 9.65 7.10 3.57
C TRP A 63 9.13 7.60 2.23
N TYR A 64 7.87 7.31 1.87
CA TYR A 64 7.29 7.81 0.60
C TYR A 64 7.12 9.35 0.59
N ILE A 65 6.81 9.95 1.73
CA ILE A 65 6.74 11.42 1.87
C ILE A 65 8.14 12.04 1.69
N ASP A 66 9.17 11.42 2.28
CA ASP A 66 10.54 11.94 2.28
C ASP A 66 11.29 11.70 0.96
N ASN A 67 10.77 10.83 0.07
CA ASN A 67 11.46 10.41 -1.15
C ASN A 67 10.63 10.67 -2.44
N PRO A 68 10.13 11.90 -2.67
CA PRO A 68 9.26 12.19 -3.81
C PRO A 68 9.98 12.02 -5.16
N ASP A 69 11.27 12.36 -5.25
CA ASP A 69 12.05 12.24 -6.49
C ASP A 69 12.17 10.78 -6.94
N TRP A 70 12.34 9.86 -5.99
CA TRP A 70 12.37 8.44 -6.28
C TRP A 70 11.03 7.97 -6.85
N VAL A 71 9.93 8.37 -6.21
CA VAL A 71 8.57 8.02 -6.67
C VAL A 71 8.30 8.60 -8.05
N VAL A 72 8.68 9.86 -8.30
CA VAL A 72 8.51 10.52 -9.60
C VAL A 72 9.32 9.83 -10.70
N ALA A 73 10.56 9.43 -10.41
CA ALA A 73 11.40 8.74 -11.39
C ALA A 73 10.78 7.41 -11.85
N ILE A 74 10.20 6.64 -10.93
CA ILE A 74 9.49 5.40 -11.26
C ILE A 74 8.17 5.69 -12.00
N ARG A 75 7.35 6.64 -11.52
CA ARG A 75 6.05 6.96 -12.13
C ARG A 75 6.15 7.52 -13.55
N LYS A 76 7.29 8.11 -13.92
CA LYS A 76 7.55 8.62 -15.28
C LYS A 76 7.80 7.50 -16.31
N GLN A 77 7.99 6.26 -15.88
CA GLN A 77 8.18 5.13 -16.79
C GLN A 77 6.87 4.80 -17.53
N THR A 78 6.95 4.65 -18.85
CA THR A 78 5.79 4.43 -19.71
C THR A 78 5.06 3.13 -19.37
N GLU A 79 5.80 2.09 -19.02
CA GLU A 79 5.29 0.77 -18.67
C GLU A 79 4.44 0.81 -17.40
N TYR A 80 4.84 1.63 -16.42
CA TYR A 80 4.08 1.83 -15.19
C TYR A 80 2.71 2.48 -15.48
N GLN A 81 2.70 3.54 -16.29
CA GLN A 81 1.45 4.22 -16.68
C GLN A 81 0.55 3.32 -17.52
N LYS A 82 1.13 2.59 -18.47
CA LYS A 82 0.39 1.62 -19.30
C LYS A 82 -0.27 0.55 -18.43
N TRP A 83 0.46 -0.03 -17.50
CA TRP A 83 -0.09 -1.06 -16.61
C TRP A 83 -1.23 -0.53 -15.73
N LEU A 84 -1.10 0.68 -15.19
CA LEU A 84 -2.17 1.31 -14.40
C LEU A 84 -3.46 1.45 -15.21
N LEU A 85 -3.36 1.91 -16.46
CA LEU A 85 -4.51 2.02 -17.36
C LEU A 85 -5.10 0.64 -17.66
N ASP A 86 -4.28 -0.30 -18.12
CA ASP A 86 -4.74 -1.64 -18.50
C ASP A 86 -5.45 -2.35 -17.35
N ASN A 87 -4.97 -2.21 -16.11
CA ASN A 87 -5.51 -2.90 -14.96
C ASN A 87 -6.68 -2.17 -14.29
N TYR A 88 -6.70 -0.84 -14.23
CA TYR A 88 -7.68 -0.10 -13.43
C TYR A 88 -8.70 0.72 -14.25
N GLN A 89 -8.37 1.15 -15.48
CA GLN A 89 -9.25 2.03 -16.27
C GLN A 89 -10.65 1.45 -16.48
N LYS A 90 -10.77 0.12 -16.57
CA LYS A 90 -12.03 -0.60 -16.79
C LYS A 90 -12.53 -1.37 -15.54
N ARG A 91 -11.91 -1.14 -14.37
CA ARG A 91 -12.27 -1.85 -13.12
C ARG A 91 -13.08 -1.00 -12.15
N GLY A 92 -13.08 0.32 -12.30
CA GLY A 92 -14.14 1.15 -11.74
C GLY A 92 -15.43 0.75 -12.43
N GLY A 93 -16.42 0.29 -11.67
CA GLY A 93 -17.73 0.02 -12.25
C GLY A 93 -18.27 1.31 -12.86
N ASP A 94 -18.66 1.24 -14.13
CA ASP A 94 -19.83 1.98 -14.57
C ASP A 94 -20.98 1.52 -13.65
N GLU A 95 -21.71 2.48 -13.07
CA GLU A 95 -23.15 2.25 -12.87
C GLU A 95 -23.80 2.02 -14.24
#